data_AF-A0A8S1WYI2-F1
#
_entry.id   AF-A0A8S1WYI2-F1
#
_cell.length_a   1.000
_cell.length_b   1.000
_cell.length_c   1.000
_cell.angle_alpha   90.00
_cell.angle_beta   90.00
_cell.angle_gamma   90.00
#
_symmetry.space_group_name_H-M   'P 1'
#
loop_
_entity.id
_entity.type
_entity.pdbx_description
1 polymer ?
#
loop_
_entity_poly.entity_id
_entity_poly.type
_entity_poly.pdbx_seq_one_letter_code
_entity_poly.pdbx_strand_id
1 'polypeptide(L)'
;MTDTNQSQNSQQEIQQSNMLIENAVKIRWNIWCGSRQFVKISIKIRNNNNEELIYIKNDKILRQEKILDQKNNIDLMKNVEQINHLTWRGLFSNFNNKIGIWTAYWKLQKINVGGYYDQKSQKQGKWIEIFENYCDFADATYIGQYKNGLKFGIWETIYKNKIIGLGLYDTQGSKNGAWIDLHDNFYDECQVTYYGNYKNGVKQGSWVTKHKGYYGKEYHKIGGGLYNEKGMKIGIWNEINEIFNDNSQVTFIGVYNNGKKQQRWITNFYDCEVGGGYYDSNGQKINKWIVLHENFGGGCEVIYKGFYKFGIKFGIWEILHRQDVDNQFQVIGYQMFNEYGVKNGYQTELHETFLNDYQIIYVGSYNDGIKSGQWEIKYRESNTEEFIKIGEGQYDEKGLKKGIWIDIDDDFHNYNKQMTIGLYISGEKSGQFITKELE
;
A
#
# COMPACT_ATOMS: atom_id res chain seq x y z
N MET A 1 -41.89 32.05 -30.75
CA MET A 1 -41.60 30.63 -30.51
C MET A 1 -40.10 30.45 -30.63
N THR A 2 -39.38 30.68 -29.52
CA THR A 2 -37.96 30.38 -29.24
C THR A 2 -37.69 31.17 -27.97
N ASP A 3 -37.63 30.49 -26.81
CA ASP A 3 -36.92 30.92 -25.58
C ASP A 3 -37.41 30.10 -24.37
N THR A 4 -37.14 28.79 -24.36
CA THR A 4 -37.46 27.95 -23.18
C THR A 4 -36.54 26.75 -22.98
N ASN A 5 -35.34 26.74 -23.59
CA ASN A 5 -34.41 25.60 -23.50
C ASN A 5 -33.03 25.94 -22.89
N GLN A 6 -32.84 27.11 -22.28
CA GLN A 6 -31.54 27.47 -21.66
C GLN A 6 -31.47 27.32 -20.13
N SER A 7 -32.56 26.97 -19.41
CA SER A 7 -32.50 26.86 -17.94
C SER A 7 -32.35 25.44 -17.38
N GLN A 8 -32.36 24.39 -18.20
CA GLN A 8 -32.16 23.01 -17.72
C GLN A 8 -30.69 22.53 -17.80
N ASN A 9 -29.86 23.11 -18.66
CA ASN A 9 -28.43 22.77 -18.71
C ASN A 9 -27.59 23.47 -17.63
N SER A 10 -28.04 24.60 -17.07
CA SER A 10 -27.30 25.33 -16.02
C SER A 10 -27.45 24.73 -14.61
N GLN A 11 -28.39 23.80 -14.38
CA GLN A 11 -28.53 23.12 -13.09
C GLN A 11 -27.77 21.79 -13.00
N GLN A 12 -27.35 21.19 -14.12
CA GLN A 12 -26.51 19.98 -14.11
C GLN A 12 -25.01 20.27 -14.08
N GLU A 13 -24.57 21.49 -14.40
CA GLU A 13 -23.15 21.87 -14.39
C GLU A 13 -22.60 22.32 -13.00
N ILE A 14 -23.44 22.44 -11.96
CA ILE A 14 -23.02 22.99 -10.64
C ILE A 14 -22.71 21.92 -9.58
N GLN A 15 -22.77 20.61 -9.87
CA GLN A 15 -22.52 19.56 -8.88
C GLN A 15 -21.40 18.57 -9.22
N GLN A 16 -20.37 18.98 -9.97
CA GLN A 16 -19.11 18.25 -9.95
C GLN A 16 -18.32 18.64 -8.70
N SER A 17 -18.71 18.11 -7.54
CA SER A 17 -17.81 18.11 -6.39
C SER A 17 -16.57 17.33 -6.77
N ASN A 18 -15.39 17.96 -6.71
CA ASN A 18 -14.11 17.32 -6.98
C ASN A 18 -13.92 16.16 -5.99
N MET A 19 -14.25 14.96 -6.42
CA MET A 19 -13.98 13.74 -5.70
C MET A 19 -12.56 13.31 -6.04
N LEU A 20 -11.69 13.31 -5.05
CA LEU A 20 -10.35 12.77 -5.17
C LEU A 20 -10.36 11.35 -4.60
N ILE A 21 -9.87 10.39 -5.38
CA ILE A 21 -9.61 9.04 -4.88
C ILE A 21 -8.13 9.00 -4.52
N GLU A 22 -7.84 8.80 -3.25
CA GLU A 22 -6.47 8.73 -2.74
C GLU A 22 -6.19 7.34 -2.15
N ASN A 23 -4.95 6.89 -2.31
CA ASN A 23 -4.48 5.70 -1.65
C ASN A 23 -4.07 6.06 -0.22
N ALA A 24 -4.78 5.49 0.74
CA ALA A 24 -4.43 5.53 2.15
C ALA A 24 -3.84 4.18 2.58
N VAL A 25 -3.26 4.15 3.76
CA VAL A 25 -2.65 2.98 4.35
C VAL A 25 -3.38 2.63 5.65
N LYS A 26 -3.78 1.37 5.78
CA LYS A 26 -4.36 0.81 7.00
C LYS A 26 -3.46 -0.30 7.49
N ILE A 27 -3.23 -0.38 8.80
CA ILE A 27 -2.64 -1.59 9.38
C ILE A 27 -3.74 -2.65 9.48
N ARG A 28 -3.56 -3.76 8.77
CA ARG A 28 -4.33 -5.00 8.98
C ARG A 28 -3.44 -5.91 9.82
N TRP A 29 -3.95 -6.36 10.96
CA TRP A 29 -3.32 -7.49 11.63
C TRP A 29 -3.60 -8.72 10.79
N ASN A 30 -2.55 -9.34 10.27
CA ASN A 30 -2.66 -10.65 9.67
C ASN A 30 -2.57 -11.65 10.83
N ILE A 31 -3.73 -12.15 11.24
CA ILE A 31 -3.89 -13.06 12.39
C ILE A 31 -2.95 -14.25 12.29
N TRP A 32 -2.62 -14.68 11.07
CA TRP A 32 -2.02 -15.98 10.79
C TRP A 32 -0.51 -15.96 10.69
N CYS A 33 0.10 -14.96 10.05
CA CYS A 33 1.55 -14.78 10.17
C CYS A 33 1.93 -14.05 11.48
N GLY A 34 0.95 -13.72 12.33
CA GLY A 34 1.11 -12.88 13.52
C GLY A 34 1.60 -11.47 13.21
N SER A 35 1.76 -11.13 11.93
CA SER A 35 2.42 -9.90 11.50
C SER A 35 1.39 -8.84 11.15
N ARG A 36 1.75 -7.60 11.44
CA ARG A 36 1.00 -6.44 10.95
C ARG A 36 1.43 -6.17 9.51
N GLN A 37 0.46 -5.95 8.64
CA GLN A 37 0.72 -5.52 7.27
C GLN A 37 0.00 -4.20 7.02
N PHE A 38 0.73 -3.26 6.42
CA PHE A 38 0.17 -2.04 5.91
C PHE A 38 -0.51 -2.36 4.57
N VAL A 39 -1.83 -2.37 4.57
CA VAL A 39 -2.66 -2.59 3.39
C VAL A 39 -3.02 -1.24 2.80
N LYS A 40 -2.71 -1.07 1.51
CA LYS A 40 -3.19 0.09 0.74
C LYS A 40 -4.70 -0.03 0.58
N ILE A 41 -5.41 1.02 0.92
CA ILE A 41 -6.86 1.10 0.74
C ILE A 41 -7.19 2.37 -0.03
N SER A 42 -8.27 2.34 -0.82
CA SER A 42 -8.78 3.55 -1.46
C SER A 42 -9.70 4.30 -0.49
N ILE A 43 -9.45 5.59 -0.31
CA ILE A 43 -10.35 6.50 0.39
C ILE A 43 -10.85 7.53 -0.61
N LYS A 44 -12.17 7.74 -0.63
CA LYS A 44 -12.76 8.86 -1.37
C LYS A 44 -12.70 10.09 -0.47
N ILE A 45 -12.11 11.14 -1.00
CA ILE A 45 -12.01 12.45 -0.37
C ILE A 45 -12.92 13.39 -1.15
N ARG A 46 -13.93 13.92 -0.45
CA ARG A 46 -14.86 14.90 -1.03
C ARG A 46 -14.64 16.23 -0.33
N ASN A 47 -14.38 17.27 -1.13
CA ASN A 47 -14.57 18.65 -0.71
C ASN A 47 -15.98 19.08 -1.13
N ASN A 48 -16.82 19.42 -0.17
CA ASN A 48 -18.16 19.93 -0.46
C ASN A 48 -18.16 21.46 -0.51
N ASN A 49 -19.24 22.06 -1.02
CA ASN A 49 -19.39 23.52 -1.09
C ASN A 49 -19.40 24.19 0.31
N ASN A 50 -19.42 23.40 1.39
CA ASN A 50 -19.35 23.88 2.78
C ASN A 50 -17.91 23.87 3.33
N GLU A 51 -16.91 23.64 2.47
CA GLU A 51 -15.50 23.58 2.85
C GLU A 51 -15.23 22.47 3.87
N GLU A 52 -15.87 21.31 3.69
CA GLU A 52 -15.63 20.15 4.53
C GLU A 52 -14.84 19.08 3.78
N LEU A 53 -13.89 18.48 4.48
CA LEU A 53 -13.13 17.32 4.05
C LEU A 53 -13.76 16.05 4.63
N ILE A 54 -14.27 15.19 3.76
CA ILE A 54 -14.91 13.92 4.17
C ILE A 54 -14.06 12.76 3.68
N TYR A 55 -13.65 11.89 4.61
CA TYR A 55 -12.93 10.65 4.34
C TYR A 55 -13.93 9.48 4.35
N ILE A 56 -14.07 8.79 3.21
CA ILE A 56 -15.04 7.71 3.04
C ILE A 56 -14.32 6.40 2.63
N LYS A 57 -14.65 5.30 3.32
CA LYS A 57 -14.19 3.95 2.99
C LYS A 57 -15.38 2.99 2.98
N ASN A 58 -15.55 2.22 1.90
CA ASN A 58 -16.66 1.27 1.73
C ASN A 58 -18.01 1.92 2.08
N ASP A 59 -18.24 3.12 1.55
CA ASP A 59 -19.42 3.98 1.77
C ASP A 59 -19.70 4.38 3.24
N LYS A 60 -18.79 4.07 4.16
CA LYS A 60 -18.79 4.55 5.54
C LYS A 60 -17.91 5.78 5.67
N ILE A 61 -18.47 6.84 6.26
CA ILE A 61 -17.70 8.03 6.65
C ILE A 61 -16.78 7.64 7.82
N LEU A 62 -15.48 7.82 7.62
CA LEU A 62 -14.46 7.62 8.65
C LEU A 62 -14.26 8.90 9.47
N ARG A 63 -14.23 10.04 8.78
CA ARG A 63 -13.99 11.36 9.38
C ARG A 63 -14.61 12.44 8.50
N GLN A 64 -15.12 13.49 9.15
CA GLN A 64 -15.57 14.72 8.52
C GLN A 64 -14.97 15.89 9.27
N GLU A 65 -14.31 16.80 8.55
CA GLU A 65 -13.65 17.97 9.14
C GLU A 65 -13.98 19.23 8.37
N LYS A 66 -14.11 20.34 9.08
CA LYS A 66 -14.20 21.65 8.45
C LYS A 66 -12.81 22.16 8.08
N ILE A 67 -12.63 22.55 6.83
CA ILE A 67 -11.43 23.19 6.31
C ILE A 67 -11.47 24.66 6.75
N LEU A 68 -10.81 24.95 7.86
CA LEU A 68 -10.77 26.31 8.41
C LEU A 68 -9.69 27.18 7.77
N ASP A 69 -8.66 26.55 7.18
CA ASP A 69 -7.51 27.23 6.59
C ASP A 69 -7.51 27.06 5.07
N GLN A 70 -8.10 28.01 4.36
CA GLN A 70 -8.24 27.99 2.90
C GLN A 70 -6.92 28.30 2.16
N LYS A 71 -5.92 28.86 2.86
CA LYS A 71 -4.68 29.34 2.24
C LYS A 71 -3.57 28.29 2.24
N ASN A 72 -3.64 27.33 3.16
CA ASN A 72 -2.64 26.29 3.27
C ASN A 72 -3.04 25.06 2.45
N ASN A 73 -2.04 24.39 1.88
CA ASN A 73 -2.22 23.06 1.31
C ASN A 73 -2.90 22.17 2.36
N ILE A 74 -4.07 21.64 2.03
CA ILE A 74 -4.81 20.73 2.91
C ILE A 74 -3.89 19.53 3.17
N ASP A 75 -3.51 19.35 4.43
CA ASP A 75 -2.70 18.21 4.84
C ASP A 75 -3.59 16.97 4.86
N LEU A 76 -3.52 16.18 3.79
CA LEU A 76 -4.32 14.98 3.64
C LEU A 76 -3.72 13.86 4.47
N MET A 77 -4.47 13.39 5.47
CA MET A 77 -4.08 12.22 6.24
C MET A 77 -4.16 10.98 5.34
N LYS A 78 -3.03 10.30 5.17
CA LYS A 78 -2.94 9.05 4.41
C LYS A 78 -3.01 7.80 5.28
N ASN A 79 -2.90 7.94 6.60
CA ASN A 79 -2.97 6.82 7.54
C ASN A 79 -4.37 6.73 8.16
N VAL A 80 -5.02 5.58 8.03
CA VAL A 80 -6.40 5.36 8.52
C VAL A 80 -6.52 5.50 10.03
N GLU A 81 -5.51 5.07 10.79
CA GLU A 81 -5.51 5.21 12.24
C GLU A 81 -5.47 6.69 12.64
N GLN A 82 -4.67 7.50 11.94
CA GLN A 82 -4.67 8.95 12.13
C GLN A 82 -6.01 9.58 11.76
N ILE A 83 -6.61 9.17 10.64
CA ILE A 83 -7.95 9.64 10.23
C ILE A 83 -8.96 9.36 11.36
N ASN A 84 -8.93 8.18 11.98
CA ASN A 84 -9.90 7.81 13.01
C ASN A 84 -9.62 8.41 14.40
N HIS A 85 -8.35 8.66 14.74
CA HIS A 85 -7.96 8.85 16.14
C HIS A 85 -7.20 10.15 16.43
N LEU A 86 -6.54 10.76 15.44
CA LEU A 86 -5.77 11.97 15.62
C LEU A 86 -6.65 13.21 15.52
N THR A 87 -6.67 14.03 16.55
CA THR A 87 -7.31 15.36 16.51
C THR A 87 -6.34 16.43 16.98
N TRP A 88 -6.44 17.63 16.40
CA TRP A 88 -5.60 18.77 16.77
C TRP A 88 -6.46 19.82 17.47
N ARG A 89 -5.94 20.38 18.58
CA ARG A 89 -6.60 21.48 19.31
C ARG A 89 -5.64 22.64 19.49
N GLY A 90 -6.14 23.85 19.30
CA GLY A 90 -5.40 25.09 19.50
C GLY A 90 -6.33 26.29 19.30
N LEU A 91 -5.73 27.48 19.30
CA LEU A 91 -6.48 28.72 19.09
C LEU A 91 -6.53 29.05 17.60
N PHE A 92 -7.64 29.67 17.21
CA PHE A 92 -7.81 30.30 15.90
C PHE A 92 -7.87 31.81 16.08
N SER A 93 -7.35 32.54 15.11
CA SER A 93 -7.57 33.99 15.00
C SER A 93 -8.99 34.28 14.49
N ASN A 94 -9.38 35.56 14.49
CA ASN A 94 -10.64 36.02 13.90
C ASN A 94 -10.78 35.71 12.40
N PHE A 95 -9.68 35.34 11.73
CA PHE A 95 -9.64 34.96 10.31
C PHE A 95 -9.52 33.45 10.11
N ASN A 96 -9.83 32.63 11.12
CA ASN A 96 -9.69 31.16 11.10
C ASN A 96 -8.26 30.66 10.84
N ASN A 97 -7.24 31.50 11.07
CA ASN A 97 -5.84 31.06 11.00
C ASN A 97 -5.42 30.40 12.31
N LYS A 98 -4.60 29.36 12.26
CA LYS A 98 -4.05 28.71 13.45
C LYS A 98 -3.09 29.68 14.15
N ILE A 99 -3.25 29.87 15.46
CA ILE A 99 -2.37 30.71 16.27
C ILE A 99 -2.09 30.05 17.63
N GLY A 100 -1.01 30.46 18.29
CA GLY A 100 -0.69 30.02 19.64
C GLY A 100 -0.26 28.55 19.71
N ILE A 101 -0.43 27.95 20.89
CA ILE A 101 -0.04 26.55 21.13
C ILE A 101 -1.08 25.62 20.52
N TRP A 102 -0.59 24.65 19.75
CA TRP A 102 -1.37 23.58 19.18
C TRP A 102 -0.88 22.24 19.75
N THR A 103 -1.82 21.38 20.12
CA THR A 103 -1.54 20.07 20.70
C THR A 103 -2.36 19.00 19.98
N ALA A 104 -1.75 17.85 19.74
CA ALA A 104 -2.46 16.68 19.24
C ALA A 104 -3.08 15.84 20.37
N TYR A 105 -4.17 15.17 20.03
CA TYR A 105 -4.86 14.18 20.85
C TYR A 105 -4.99 12.90 20.03
N TRP A 106 -4.66 11.77 20.64
CA TRP A 106 -4.80 10.43 20.07
C TRP A 106 -5.82 9.65 20.88
N LYS A 107 -6.90 9.17 20.24
CA LYS A 107 -8.00 8.47 20.96
C LYS A 107 -8.53 9.27 22.15
N LEU A 108 -8.72 10.58 21.92
CA LEU A 108 -9.15 11.56 22.93
C LEU A 108 -8.15 11.83 24.06
N GLN A 109 -6.98 11.19 24.07
CA GLN A 109 -5.92 11.42 25.05
C GLN A 109 -4.91 12.44 24.52
N LYS A 110 -4.54 13.41 25.35
CA LYS A 110 -3.53 14.41 25.00
C LYS A 110 -2.17 13.71 24.85
N ILE A 111 -1.52 13.88 23.70
CA ILE A 111 -0.16 13.39 23.47
C ILE A 111 0.83 14.56 23.45
N ASN A 112 2.11 14.29 23.73
CA ASN A 112 3.16 15.31 23.77
C ASN A 112 3.65 15.67 22.35
N VAL A 113 2.73 16.13 21.51
CA VAL A 113 2.93 16.48 20.11
C VAL A 113 2.33 17.85 19.85
N GLY A 114 3.02 18.67 19.07
CA GLY A 114 2.59 19.99 18.65
C GLY A 114 3.66 21.06 18.83
N GLY A 115 3.23 22.32 18.89
CA GLY A 115 4.11 23.47 18.94
C GLY A 115 3.35 24.78 18.84
N TYR A 116 4.04 25.86 18.45
CA TYR A 116 3.48 27.20 18.41
C TYR A 116 3.32 27.71 16.97
N TYR A 117 2.15 28.28 16.66
CA TYR A 117 1.90 29.08 15.47
C TYR A 117 1.92 30.57 15.79
N ASP A 118 2.56 31.37 14.94
CA ASP A 118 2.49 32.82 15.02
C ASP A 118 1.17 33.39 14.48
N GLN A 119 1.05 34.72 14.48
CA GLN A 119 -0.15 35.43 13.99
C GLN A 119 -0.41 35.25 12.48
N LYS A 120 0.56 34.73 11.72
CA LYS A 120 0.47 34.48 10.27
C LYS A 120 0.19 33.00 9.95
N SER A 121 -0.21 32.19 10.93
CA SER A 121 -0.39 30.74 10.77
C SER A 121 0.90 30.00 10.42
N GLN A 122 2.06 30.56 10.77
CA GLN A 122 3.35 29.92 10.51
C GLN A 122 3.86 29.23 11.78
N LYS A 123 4.33 27.99 11.63
CA LYS A 123 5.00 27.27 12.72
C LYS A 123 6.27 28.02 13.13
N GLN A 124 6.49 28.15 14.44
CA GLN A 124 7.69 28.76 15.02
C GLN A 124 8.21 27.94 16.22
N GLY A 125 9.51 28.04 16.46
CA GLY A 125 10.17 27.49 17.65
C GLY A 125 10.18 25.96 17.67
N LYS A 126 10.21 25.38 18.87
CA LYS A 126 10.27 23.92 19.04
C LYS A 126 8.94 23.28 18.64
N TRP A 127 9.03 22.23 17.84
CA TRP A 127 7.90 21.40 17.44
C TRP A 127 8.20 19.93 17.67
N ILE A 128 7.14 19.19 17.98
CA ILE A 128 7.10 17.73 17.96
C ILE A 128 6.03 17.33 16.94
N GLU A 129 6.43 16.63 15.90
CA GLU A 129 5.54 16.12 14.85
C GLU A 129 5.39 14.61 14.98
N ILE A 130 4.23 14.09 14.61
CA ILE A 130 4.02 12.65 14.48
C ILE A 130 4.63 12.15 13.17
N PHE A 131 5.10 10.90 13.19
CA PHE A 131 5.43 10.16 11.98
C PHE A 131 4.21 10.05 11.05
N GLU A 132 4.44 10.05 9.74
CA GLU A 132 3.40 9.97 8.72
C GLU A 132 2.54 8.71 8.87
N ASN A 133 3.14 7.61 9.35
CA ASN A 133 2.43 6.37 9.65
C ASN A 133 2.26 6.11 11.16
N TYR A 134 2.20 7.17 11.97
CA TYR A 134 1.94 7.07 13.40
C TYR A 134 0.67 6.27 13.69
N CYS A 135 0.79 5.28 14.58
CA CYS A 135 -0.29 4.45 15.10
C CYS A 135 0.13 3.89 16.47
N ASP A 136 -0.73 3.07 17.10
CA ASP A 136 -0.42 2.44 18.39
C ASP A 136 0.86 1.58 18.38
N PHE A 137 1.31 1.12 17.21
CA PHE A 137 2.49 0.27 17.03
C PHE A 137 3.70 1.00 16.43
N ALA A 138 3.53 2.28 16.09
CA ALA A 138 4.55 3.12 15.47
C ALA A 138 4.48 4.51 16.11
N ASP A 139 4.95 4.62 17.35
CA ASP A 139 4.91 5.86 18.14
C ASP A 139 6.06 6.84 17.81
N ALA A 140 6.56 6.78 16.58
CA ALA A 140 7.67 7.62 16.13
C ALA A 140 7.24 9.09 16.02
N THR A 141 8.10 9.99 16.48
CA THR A 141 7.91 11.44 16.40
C THR A 141 9.18 12.13 15.89
N TYR A 142 9.02 13.34 15.37
CA TYR A 142 10.11 14.19 14.93
C TYR A 142 10.17 15.45 15.80
N ILE A 143 11.32 15.75 16.38
CA ILE A 143 11.51 16.93 17.24
C ILE A 143 12.52 17.86 16.58
N GLY A 144 12.16 19.13 16.44
CA GLY A 144 13.08 20.12 15.88
C GLY A 144 12.58 21.53 16.02
N GLN A 145 13.19 22.44 15.26
CA GLN A 145 12.84 23.86 15.25
C GLN A 145 12.16 24.24 13.94
N TYR A 146 11.18 25.13 14.05
CA TYR A 146 10.59 25.85 12.95
C TYR A 146 10.97 27.33 12.99
N LYS A 147 11.14 27.92 11.81
CA LYS A 147 11.29 29.37 11.62
C LYS A 147 10.49 29.79 10.40
N ASN A 148 9.50 30.65 10.58
CA ASN A 148 8.61 31.14 9.52
C ASN A 148 7.94 30.02 8.73
N GLY A 149 7.49 28.97 9.42
CA GLY A 149 6.83 27.82 8.80
C GLY A 149 7.77 26.82 8.14
N LEU A 150 9.08 27.05 8.14
CA LEU A 150 10.09 26.14 7.59
C LEU A 150 10.82 25.38 8.70
N LYS A 151 11.08 24.08 8.48
CA LYS A 151 11.94 23.29 9.37
C LYS A 151 13.37 23.85 9.32
N PHE A 152 14.03 23.94 10.46
CA PHE A 152 15.36 24.54 10.56
C PHE A 152 16.22 23.80 11.58
N GLY A 153 17.52 23.66 11.29
CA GLY A 153 18.49 23.09 12.21
C GLY A 153 18.35 21.58 12.37
N ILE A 154 18.80 21.06 13.52
CA ILE A 154 18.79 19.62 13.80
C ILE A 154 17.37 19.17 14.10
N TRP A 155 16.99 18.05 13.48
CA TRP A 155 15.74 17.34 13.70
C TRP A 155 16.05 15.92 14.15
N GLU A 156 15.46 15.53 15.27
CA GLU A 156 15.64 14.23 15.90
C GLU A 156 14.42 13.36 15.65
N THR A 157 14.63 12.10 15.30
CA THR A 157 13.57 11.09 15.25
C THR A 157 13.57 10.31 16.55
N ILE A 158 12.49 10.41 17.30
CA ILE A 158 12.31 9.74 18.59
C ILE A 158 11.34 8.58 18.42
N TYR A 159 11.73 7.40 18.90
CA TYR A 159 10.88 6.22 18.95
C TYR A 159 11.10 5.51 20.28
N LYS A 160 10.03 5.19 21.02
CA LYS A 160 10.10 4.63 22.38
C LYS A 160 11.09 5.37 23.30
N ASN A 161 11.02 6.70 23.29
CA ASN A 161 11.90 7.61 24.04
C ASN A 161 13.40 7.49 23.72
N LYS A 162 13.77 6.97 22.54
CA LYS A 162 15.16 6.89 22.07
C LYS A 162 15.31 7.65 20.76
N ILE A 163 16.43 8.37 20.63
CA ILE A 163 16.83 8.96 19.36
C ILE A 163 17.26 7.82 18.44
N ILE A 164 16.51 7.59 17.36
CA ILE A 164 16.81 6.58 16.33
C ILE A 164 17.25 7.20 15.01
N GLY A 165 17.06 8.51 14.85
CA GLY A 165 17.41 9.24 13.64
C GLY A 165 17.76 10.68 13.91
N LEU A 166 18.60 11.25 13.04
CA LEU A 166 19.01 12.64 13.06
C LEU A 166 19.07 13.16 11.63
N GLY A 167 18.80 14.45 11.46
CA GLY A 167 18.94 15.15 10.20
C GLY A 167 19.08 16.65 10.39
N LEU A 168 19.66 17.33 9.40
CA LEU A 168 19.84 18.78 9.41
C LEU A 168 19.03 19.42 8.29
N TYR A 169 18.19 20.39 8.65
CA TYR A 169 17.55 21.29 7.69
C TYR A 169 18.32 22.61 7.59
N ASP A 170 18.46 23.12 6.37
CA ASP A 170 19.04 24.43 6.10
C ASP A 170 18.04 25.58 6.34
N THR A 171 18.46 26.81 6.04
CA THR A 171 17.64 28.03 6.19
C THR A 171 16.45 28.11 5.24
N GLN A 172 16.41 27.27 4.21
CA GLN A 172 15.31 27.18 3.24
C GLN A 172 14.35 26.02 3.56
N GLY A 173 14.58 25.29 4.66
CA GLY A 173 13.77 24.12 5.01
C GLY A 173 14.09 22.88 4.19
N SER A 174 15.24 22.85 3.52
CA SER A 174 15.68 21.68 2.75
C SER A 174 16.59 20.79 3.58
N LYS A 175 16.44 19.47 3.42
CA LYS A 175 17.32 18.48 4.05
C LYS A 175 18.75 18.65 3.51
N ASN A 176 19.75 18.65 4.38
CA ASN A 176 21.17 18.77 4.02
C ASN A 176 22.05 17.93 4.95
N GLY A 177 23.19 17.45 4.44
CA GLY A 177 24.14 16.63 5.21
C GLY A 177 23.65 15.20 5.47
N ALA A 178 24.13 14.59 6.57
CA ALA A 178 23.79 13.22 6.93
C ALA A 178 22.37 13.11 7.49
N TRP A 179 21.65 12.06 7.09
CA TRP A 179 20.25 11.83 7.45
C TRP A 179 19.98 10.35 7.73
N ILE A 180 19.02 10.12 8.62
CA ILE A 180 18.38 8.82 8.85
C ILE A 180 16.89 8.99 8.59
N ASP A 181 16.38 8.40 7.51
CA ASP A 181 14.94 8.34 7.23
C ASP A 181 14.35 7.03 7.77
N LEU A 182 13.08 7.05 8.16
CA LEU A 182 12.32 5.84 8.49
C LEU A 182 11.71 5.22 7.23
N HIS A 183 11.51 3.90 7.25
CA HIS A 183 10.67 3.22 6.26
C HIS A 183 9.20 3.57 6.43
N ASP A 184 8.41 3.56 5.35
CA ASP A 184 6.97 3.83 5.46
C ASP A 184 6.29 2.83 6.40
N ASN A 185 6.68 1.56 6.33
CA ASN A 185 6.23 0.51 7.25
C ASN A 185 7.08 0.43 8.54
N PHE A 186 7.55 1.56 9.07
CA PHE A 186 8.28 1.56 10.35
C PHE A 186 7.32 1.33 11.52
N TYR A 187 7.52 0.26 12.28
CA TYR A 187 6.79 -0.06 13.51
C TYR A 187 7.58 -1.07 14.37
N ASP A 188 6.99 -1.51 15.48
CA ASP A 188 7.61 -2.44 16.44
C ASP A 188 8.33 -3.67 15.84
N GLU A 189 7.76 -4.31 14.82
CA GLU A 189 8.31 -5.53 14.17
C GLU A 189 8.98 -5.23 12.81
N CYS A 190 9.09 -3.96 12.42
CA CYS A 190 9.80 -3.56 11.22
C CYS A 190 10.51 -2.22 11.46
N GLN A 191 11.70 -2.27 12.03
CA GLN A 191 12.50 -1.07 12.28
C GLN A 191 13.53 -0.90 11.17
N VAL A 192 13.04 -0.53 9.98
CA VAL A 192 13.90 -0.23 8.83
C VAL A 192 14.21 1.26 8.76
N THR A 193 15.49 1.57 8.60
CA THR A 193 15.98 2.95 8.42
C THR A 193 16.88 3.08 7.20
N TYR A 194 16.92 4.27 6.62
CA TYR A 194 17.76 4.63 5.49
C TYR A 194 18.76 5.69 5.89
N TYR A 195 20.04 5.37 5.82
CA TYR A 195 21.13 6.29 6.13
C TYR A 195 21.82 6.78 4.87
N GLY A 196 22.03 8.09 4.74
CA GLY A 196 22.79 8.67 3.64
C GLY A 196 22.91 10.18 3.75
N ASN A 197 23.29 10.83 2.65
CA ASN A 197 23.42 12.28 2.61
C ASN A 197 22.38 12.93 1.70
N TYR A 198 21.94 14.12 2.12
CA TYR A 198 21.17 15.04 1.31
C TYR A 198 22.00 16.27 0.93
N LYS A 199 21.66 16.88 -0.20
CA LYS A 199 22.11 18.22 -0.60
C LYS A 199 20.91 18.96 -1.17
N ASN A 200 20.50 20.05 -0.51
CA ASN A 200 19.36 20.88 -0.91
C ASN A 200 18.08 20.06 -1.15
N GLY A 201 17.77 19.14 -0.23
CA GLY A 201 16.58 18.29 -0.32
C GLY A 201 16.71 17.08 -1.26
N VAL A 202 17.84 16.93 -1.96
CA VAL A 202 18.08 15.82 -2.91
C VAL A 202 19.02 14.77 -2.29
N LYS A 203 18.64 13.48 -2.36
CA LYS A 203 19.51 12.37 -1.91
C LYS A 203 20.75 12.29 -2.80
N GLN A 204 21.93 12.15 -2.21
CA GLN A 204 23.19 12.03 -2.94
C GLN A 204 24.12 10.98 -2.34
N GLY A 205 24.99 10.42 -3.16
CA GLY A 205 26.05 9.51 -2.70
C GLY A 205 25.50 8.17 -2.22
N SER A 206 26.29 7.48 -1.39
CA SER A 206 25.96 6.16 -0.88
C SER A 206 24.83 6.24 0.14
N TRP A 207 23.84 5.38 -0.02
CA TRP A 207 22.75 5.17 0.91
C TRP A 207 22.76 3.72 1.40
N VAL A 208 22.49 3.52 2.68
CA VAL A 208 22.51 2.22 3.35
C VAL A 208 21.16 1.97 3.99
N THR A 209 20.54 0.85 3.67
CA THR A 209 19.31 0.39 4.34
C THR A 209 19.71 -0.51 5.50
N LYS A 210 19.25 -0.18 6.69
CA LYS A 210 19.48 -0.95 7.92
C LYS A 210 18.18 -1.45 8.49
N HIS A 211 18.19 -2.65 9.04
CA HIS A 211 17.06 -3.26 9.71
C HIS A 211 17.44 -3.72 11.10
N LYS A 212 16.53 -3.53 12.04
CA LYS A 212 16.61 -4.10 13.38
C LYS A 212 15.35 -4.94 13.59
N GLY A 213 15.51 -6.26 13.50
CA GLY A 213 14.41 -7.18 13.72
C GLY A 213 13.91 -7.13 15.17
N TYR A 214 12.74 -7.69 15.42
CA TYR A 214 12.03 -7.64 16.70
C TYR A 214 12.88 -8.13 17.89
N TYR A 215 13.61 -9.24 17.70
CA TYR A 215 14.53 -9.80 18.70
C TYR A 215 15.95 -9.23 18.60
N GLY A 216 16.24 -8.45 17.57
CA GLY A 216 17.56 -7.87 17.31
C GLY A 216 17.88 -6.72 18.26
N LYS A 217 19.06 -6.72 18.87
CA LYS A 217 19.56 -5.55 19.63
C LYS A 217 20.14 -4.47 18.73
N GLU A 218 20.69 -4.87 17.58
CA GLU A 218 21.48 -4.03 16.68
C GLU A 218 20.89 -3.96 15.28
N TYR A 219 21.24 -2.89 14.57
CA TYR A 219 20.89 -2.69 13.17
C TYR A 219 21.89 -3.40 12.26
N HIS A 220 21.41 -4.27 11.38
CA HIS A 220 22.22 -4.90 10.34
C HIS A 220 21.92 -4.25 8.97
N LYS A 221 22.92 -4.23 8.09
CA LYS A 221 22.76 -3.72 6.72
C LYS A 221 22.02 -4.76 5.89
N ILE A 222 20.90 -4.37 5.28
CA ILE A 222 20.09 -5.22 4.41
C ILE A 222 20.02 -4.72 2.97
N GLY A 223 20.50 -3.50 2.70
CA GLY A 223 20.40 -2.94 1.36
C GLY A 223 21.11 -1.60 1.20
N GLY A 224 20.77 -0.90 0.12
CA GLY A 224 21.31 0.41 -0.23
C GLY A 224 21.81 0.49 -1.67
N GLY A 225 22.42 1.61 -2.01
CA GLY A 225 22.98 1.88 -3.33
C GLY A 225 23.49 3.32 -3.46
N LEU A 226 23.68 3.79 -4.69
CA LEU A 226 24.25 5.09 -4.99
C LEU A 226 23.24 6.01 -5.68
N TYR A 227 23.15 7.26 -5.22
CA TYR A 227 22.47 8.34 -5.92
C TYR A 227 23.48 9.28 -6.59
N ASN A 228 23.15 9.76 -7.79
CA ASN A 228 23.89 10.83 -8.43
C ASN A 228 23.49 12.22 -7.90
N GLU A 229 24.10 13.27 -8.43
CA GLU A 229 23.87 14.65 -7.96
C GLU A 229 22.42 15.15 -8.16
N LYS A 230 21.69 14.55 -9.11
CA LYS A 230 20.28 14.85 -9.40
C LYS A 230 19.31 14.00 -8.55
N GLY A 231 19.82 13.17 -7.63
CA GLY A 231 19.00 12.27 -6.83
C GLY A 231 18.45 11.08 -7.58
N MET A 232 19.02 10.73 -8.73
CA MET A 232 18.66 9.53 -9.46
C MET A 232 19.54 8.36 -9.01
N LYS A 233 18.92 7.20 -8.81
CA LYS A 233 19.63 5.95 -8.50
C LYS A 233 20.58 5.58 -9.65
N ILE A 234 21.78 5.16 -9.31
CA ILE A 234 22.81 4.66 -10.24
C ILE A 234 23.55 3.46 -9.63
N GLY A 235 24.15 2.63 -10.48
CA GLY A 235 24.98 1.50 -10.05
C GLY A 235 24.18 0.35 -9.45
N ILE A 236 24.84 -0.49 -8.67
CA ILE A 236 24.20 -1.63 -8.01
C ILE A 236 23.35 -1.14 -6.84
N TRP A 237 22.12 -1.65 -6.78
CA TRP A 237 21.18 -1.42 -5.71
C TRP A 237 20.70 -2.74 -5.13
N ASN A 238 20.55 -2.76 -3.82
CA ASN A 238 19.80 -3.77 -3.10
C ASN A 238 18.61 -3.08 -2.41
N GLU A 239 17.43 -3.27 -2.99
CA GLU A 239 16.16 -2.70 -2.54
C GLU A 239 15.41 -3.69 -1.66
N ILE A 240 14.56 -3.18 -0.77
CA ILE A 240 13.68 -4.01 0.06
C ILE A 240 12.25 -3.94 -0.49
N ASN A 241 11.46 -4.98 -0.25
CA ASN A 241 10.05 -4.99 -0.60
C ASN A 241 9.25 -3.98 0.23
N GLU A 242 8.18 -3.43 -0.34
CA GLU A 242 7.26 -2.55 0.39
C GLU A 242 6.73 -3.23 1.66
N ILE A 243 6.38 -4.52 1.62
CA ILE A 243 5.90 -5.29 2.78
C ILE A 243 7.02 -5.91 3.63
N PHE A 244 8.26 -5.42 3.51
CA PHE A 244 9.38 -5.94 4.28
C PHE A 244 9.09 -5.90 5.79
N ASN A 245 9.27 -7.03 6.45
CA ASN A 245 9.22 -7.19 7.90
C ASN A 245 9.99 -8.45 8.30
N ASP A 246 10.01 -8.80 9.59
CA ASP A 246 10.72 -9.99 10.09
C ASP A 246 10.29 -11.29 9.40
N ASN A 247 9.04 -11.40 8.94
CA ASN A 247 8.46 -12.58 8.29
C ASN A 247 8.49 -12.53 6.75
N SER A 248 8.84 -11.38 6.15
CA SER A 248 8.93 -11.18 4.70
C SER A 248 10.19 -10.37 4.36
N GLN A 249 11.35 -11.02 4.42
CA GLN A 249 12.63 -10.39 4.12
C GLN A 249 12.94 -10.50 2.62
N VAL A 250 12.08 -9.89 1.81
CA VAL A 250 12.25 -9.85 0.36
C VAL A 250 13.13 -8.67 -0.04
N THR A 251 14.17 -8.95 -0.83
CA THR A 251 15.04 -7.94 -1.42
C THR A 251 15.15 -8.07 -2.94
N PHE A 252 15.52 -6.98 -3.61
CA PHE A 252 15.70 -6.90 -5.05
C PHE A 252 17.08 -6.32 -5.37
N ILE A 253 17.93 -7.11 -6.01
CA ILE A 253 19.30 -6.74 -6.37
C ILE A 253 19.40 -6.52 -7.87
N GLY A 254 19.91 -5.38 -8.30
CA GLY A 254 20.16 -5.13 -9.71
C GLY A 254 20.84 -3.80 -9.97
N VAL A 255 20.90 -3.41 -11.25
CA VAL A 255 21.60 -2.19 -11.66
C VAL A 255 20.60 -1.11 -12.03
N TYR A 256 20.89 0.10 -11.57
CA TYR A 256 20.24 1.33 -11.99
C TYR A 256 21.15 2.15 -12.92
N ASN A 257 20.52 2.82 -13.88
CA ASN A 257 21.13 3.85 -14.71
C ASN A 257 20.18 5.04 -14.81
N ASN A 258 20.58 6.17 -14.22
CA ASN A 258 19.79 7.40 -14.18
C ASN A 258 18.34 7.18 -13.73
N GLY A 259 18.15 6.45 -12.64
CA GLY A 259 16.83 6.18 -12.05
C GLY A 259 16.03 5.07 -12.73
N LYS A 260 16.53 4.46 -13.80
CA LYS A 260 15.89 3.32 -14.48
C LYS A 260 16.57 2.00 -14.12
N LYS A 261 15.79 0.97 -13.81
CA LYS A 261 16.29 -0.41 -13.64
C LYS A 261 16.80 -0.93 -14.98
N GLN A 262 17.94 -1.59 -15.02
CA GLN A 262 18.52 -2.16 -16.24
C GLN A 262 19.10 -3.55 -15.95
N GLN A 263 19.29 -4.35 -17.01
CA GLN A 263 19.94 -5.66 -16.95
C GLN A 263 19.21 -6.65 -16.03
N ARG A 264 19.93 -7.65 -15.52
CA ARG A 264 19.39 -8.67 -14.61
C ARG A 264 19.06 -8.04 -13.26
N TRP A 265 17.88 -8.37 -12.78
CA TRP A 265 17.42 -8.12 -11.42
C TRP A 265 17.10 -9.45 -10.76
N ILE A 266 17.57 -9.62 -9.53
CA ILE A 266 17.44 -10.83 -8.71
C ILE A 266 16.50 -10.49 -7.57
N THR A 267 15.55 -11.38 -7.30
CA THR A 267 14.67 -11.28 -6.14
C THR A 267 15.09 -12.33 -5.11
N ASN A 268 15.48 -11.89 -3.92
CA ASN A 268 15.86 -12.78 -2.82
C ASN A 268 14.80 -12.81 -1.73
N PHE A 269 14.64 -13.95 -1.08
CA PHE A 269 13.86 -14.16 0.14
C PHE A 269 14.75 -14.88 1.14
N TYR A 270 15.07 -14.24 2.28
CA TYR A 270 16.08 -14.73 3.25
C TYR A 270 17.40 -15.15 2.57
N ASP A 271 17.92 -14.28 1.70
CA ASP A 271 19.15 -14.51 0.92
C ASP A 271 19.08 -15.61 -0.17
N CYS A 272 17.94 -16.27 -0.36
CA CYS A 272 17.72 -17.24 -1.43
C CYS A 272 17.12 -16.58 -2.67
N GLU A 273 17.73 -16.76 -3.86
CA GLU A 273 17.15 -16.31 -5.13
C GLU A 273 15.85 -17.07 -5.43
N VAL A 274 14.72 -16.37 -5.34
CA VAL A 274 13.38 -16.90 -5.60
C VAL A 274 12.77 -16.35 -6.89
N GLY A 275 13.39 -15.36 -7.51
CA GLY A 275 12.92 -14.83 -8.78
C GLY A 275 13.76 -13.71 -9.36
N GLY A 276 13.12 -12.89 -10.22
CA GLY A 276 13.78 -11.83 -10.95
C GLY A 276 13.60 -11.93 -12.47
N GLY A 277 14.38 -11.16 -13.22
CA GLY A 277 14.34 -11.12 -14.67
C GLY A 277 15.21 -10.02 -15.25
N TYR A 278 14.93 -9.60 -16.49
CA TYR A 278 15.74 -8.59 -17.19
C TYR A 278 14.95 -7.32 -17.50
N TYR A 279 15.61 -6.18 -17.33
CA TYR A 279 15.15 -4.89 -17.83
C TYR A 279 15.96 -4.45 -19.05
N ASP A 280 15.29 -3.79 -20.00
CA ASP A 280 15.94 -3.13 -21.13
C ASP A 280 16.58 -1.77 -20.74
N SER A 281 17.13 -1.06 -21.71
CA SER A 281 17.72 0.28 -21.49
C SER A 281 16.71 1.35 -21.07
N ASN A 282 15.43 1.15 -21.35
CA ASN A 282 14.34 2.06 -21.01
C ASN A 282 13.74 1.80 -19.63
N GLY A 283 14.15 0.71 -18.96
CA GLY A 283 13.60 0.29 -17.68
C GLY A 283 12.34 -0.55 -17.80
N GLN A 284 12.08 -1.13 -18.97
CA GLN A 284 10.95 -2.04 -19.19
C GLN A 284 11.39 -3.48 -18.97
N LYS A 285 10.51 -4.26 -18.32
CA LYS A 285 10.72 -5.70 -18.16
C LYS A 285 10.68 -6.39 -19.54
N ILE A 286 11.61 -7.30 -19.77
CA ILE A 286 11.71 -8.10 -21.00
C ILE A 286 12.01 -9.57 -20.69
N ASN A 287 11.69 -10.47 -21.62
CA ASN A 287 11.99 -11.90 -21.58
C ASN A 287 11.36 -12.61 -20.36
N LYS A 288 11.99 -13.71 -19.91
CA LYS A 288 11.50 -14.51 -18.80
C LYS A 288 11.61 -13.75 -17.48
N TRP A 289 10.57 -13.86 -16.67
CA TRP A 289 10.48 -13.27 -15.34
C TRP A 289 9.85 -14.24 -14.36
N ILE A 290 10.31 -14.16 -13.12
CA ILE A 290 9.66 -14.71 -11.94
C ILE A 290 9.31 -13.54 -11.03
N VAL A 291 8.02 -13.38 -10.74
CA VAL A 291 7.47 -12.27 -9.95
C VAL A 291 6.78 -12.84 -8.73
N LEU A 292 6.97 -12.23 -7.56
CA LEU A 292 6.32 -12.67 -6.33
C LEU A 292 4.85 -12.24 -6.31
N HIS A 293 4.01 -13.00 -5.62
CA HIS A 293 2.68 -12.57 -5.22
C HIS A 293 2.75 -11.37 -4.26
N GLU A 294 1.70 -10.55 -4.22
CA GLU A 294 1.66 -9.35 -3.38
C GLU A 294 1.73 -9.68 -1.89
N ASN A 295 1.23 -10.85 -1.49
CA ASN A 295 1.28 -11.34 -0.12
C ASN A 295 2.49 -12.25 0.15
N PHE A 296 3.52 -12.24 -0.72
CA PHE A 296 4.66 -13.16 -0.58
C PHE A 296 5.38 -13.00 0.76
N GLY A 297 5.54 -14.09 1.51
CA GLY A 297 6.20 -14.13 2.81
C GLY A 297 5.91 -15.43 3.57
N GLY A 298 6.19 -15.47 4.88
CA GLY A 298 6.13 -16.69 5.70
C GLY A 298 4.80 -17.45 5.79
N GLY A 299 3.72 -16.96 5.17
CA GLY A 299 2.43 -17.67 5.06
C GLY A 299 1.91 -17.81 3.63
N CYS A 300 2.63 -17.34 2.62
CA CYS A 300 2.22 -17.37 1.22
C CYS A 300 3.46 -17.30 0.34
N GLU A 301 3.92 -18.42 -0.20
CA GLU A 301 5.07 -18.45 -1.11
C GLU A 301 4.60 -18.75 -2.53
N VAL A 302 3.94 -17.76 -3.13
CA VAL A 302 3.44 -17.85 -4.52
C VAL A 302 4.26 -16.98 -5.46
N ILE A 303 4.72 -17.58 -6.56
CA ILE A 303 5.42 -16.89 -7.64
C ILE A 303 4.67 -17.06 -8.96
N TYR A 304 4.87 -16.09 -9.84
CA TYR A 304 4.38 -16.09 -11.21
C TYR A 304 5.57 -16.16 -12.16
N LYS A 305 5.59 -17.14 -13.05
CA LYS A 305 6.68 -17.32 -14.02
C LYS A 305 6.15 -17.24 -15.44
N GLY A 306 6.70 -16.33 -16.23
CA GLY A 306 6.26 -16.14 -17.61
C GLY A 306 7.14 -15.15 -18.36
N PHE A 307 6.59 -14.54 -19.40
CA PHE A 307 7.33 -13.62 -20.27
C PHE A 307 6.77 -12.21 -20.22
N TYR A 308 7.68 -11.24 -20.22
CA TYR A 308 7.38 -9.84 -20.51
C TYR A 308 7.84 -9.48 -21.93
N LYS A 309 7.06 -8.62 -22.59
CA LYS A 309 7.40 -7.98 -23.85
C LYS A 309 7.11 -6.48 -23.69
N PHE A 310 8.11 -5.61 -23.78
CA PHE A 310 7.95 -4.15 -23.59
C PHE A 310 7.22 -3.76 -22.30
N GLY A 311 7.55 -4.42 -21.18
CA GLY A 311 6.96 -4.12 -19.87
C GLY A 311 5.56 -4.70 -19.61
N ILE A 312 4.91 -5.32 -20.59
CA ILE A 312 3.61 -6.00 -20.42
C ILE A 312 3.78 -7.52 -20.33
N LYS A 313 2.96 -8.17 -19.50
CA LYS A 313 2.90 -9.64 -19.41
C LYS A 313 2.40 -10.20 -20.74
N PHE A 314 3.00 -11.27 -21.22
CA PHE A 314 2.67 -11.87 -22.51
C PHE A 314 2.64 -13.40 -22.42
N GLY A 315 1.69 -14.02 -23.10
CA GLY A 315 1.57 -15.47 -23.21
C GLY A 315 1.15 -16.14 -21.89
N ILE A 316 1.62 -17.37 -21.69
CA ILE A 316 1.28 -18.18 -20.51
C ILE A 316 2.20 -17.82 -19.35
N TRP A 317 1.60 -17.67 -18.18
CA TRP A 317 2.22 -17.41 -16.90
C TRP A 317 1.84 -18.53 -15.94
N GLU A 318 2.82 -19.33 -15.54
CA GLU A 318 2.68 -20.37 -14.52
C GLU A 318 2.47 -19.70 -13.15
N ILE A 319 1.48 -20.15 -12.40
CA ILE A 319 1.33 -19.81 -10.98
C ILE A 319 1.93 -20.97 -10.20
N LEU A 320 3.00 -20.71 -9.45
CA LEU A 320 3.65 -21.72 -8.65
C LEU A 320 3.56 -21.39 -7.17
N HIS A 321 3.35 -22.42 -6.36
CA HIS A 321 3.29 -22.34 -4.91
C HIS A 321 4.21 -23.38 -4.28
N ARG A 322 4.77 -23.05 -3.12
CA ARG A 322 5.39 -24.02 -2.22
C ARG A 322 4.95 -23.72 -0.79
N GLN A 323 4.89 -24.74 0.06
CA GLN A 323 4.43 -24.60 1.43
C GLN A 323 5.52 -24.01 2.35
N ASP A 324 6.78 -24.35 2.09
CA ASP A 324 7.94 -23.87 2.84
C ASP A 324 9.17 -23.76 1.94
N VAL A 325 10.28 -23.28 2.52
CA VAL A 325 11.54 -23.05 1.82
C VAL A 325 12.23 -24.33 1.33
N ASP A 326 11.94 -25.47 1.95
CA ASP A 326 12.54 -26.78 1.64
C ASP A 326 11.79 -27.48 0.50
N ASN A 327 10.52 -27.12 0.29
CA ASN A 327 9.69 -27.63 -0.78
C ASN A 327 10.00 -26.99 -2.15
N GLN A 328 9.84 -27.79 -3.21
CA GLN A 328 9.90 -27.29 -4.57
C GLN A 328 8.59 -26.59 -4.95
N PHE A 329 8.70 -25.56 -5.78
CA PHE A 329 7.54 -24.89 -6.36
C PHE A 329 6.74 -25.84 -7.26
N GLN A 330 5.45 -25.98 -6.99
CA GLN A 330 4.50 -26.75 -7.78
C GLN A 330 3.57 -25.82 -8.55
N VAL A 331 3.22 -26.18 -9.78
CA VAL A 331 2.26 -25.39 -10.58
C VAL A 331 0.85 -25.62 -10.05
N ILE A 332 0.18 -24.55 -9.63
CA ILE A 332 -1.20 -24.58 -9.12
C ILE A 332 -2.21 -23.95 -10.08
N GLY A 333 -1.73 -23.36 -11.19
CA GLY A 333 -2.59 -22.72 -12.17
C GLY A 333 -1.82 -21.98 -13.25
N TYR A 334 -2.57 -21.35 -14.14
CA TYR A 334 -2.02 -20.59 -15.26
C TYR A 334 -2.77 -19.27 -15.44
N GLN A 335 -2.06 -18.25 -15.90
CA GLN A 335 -2.63 -17.03 -16.44
C GLN A 335 -2.23 -16.90 -17.89
N MET A 336 -3.13 -16.43 -18.74
CA MET A 336 -2.86 -16.25 -20.17
C MET A 336 -3.11 -14.80 -20.56
N PHE A 337 -2.13 -14.18 -21.21
CA PHE A 337 -2.18 -12.79 -21.63
C PHE A 337 -2.02 -12.69 -23.15
N ASN A 338 -2.83 -11.85 -23.79
CA ASN A 338 -2.67 -11.53 -25.21
C ASN A 338 -1.49 -10.58 -25.46
N GLU A 339 -1.31 -10.14 -26.70
CA GLU A 339 -0.21 -9.24 -27.11
C GLU A 339 -0.26 -7.83 -26.51
N TYR A 340 -1.41 -7.45 -25.92
CA TYR A 340 -1.63 -6.17 -25.24
C TYR A 340 -1.51 -6.28 -23.72
N GLY A 341 -1.17 -7.47 -23.19
CA GLY A 341 -1.09 -7.71 -21.75
C GLY A 341 -2.44 -7.80 -21.06
N VAL A 342 -3.50 -8.02 -21.83
CA VAL A 342 -4.85 -8.23 -21.31
C VAL A 342 -5.07 -9.74 -21.10
N LYS A 343 -5.68 -10.11 -19.96
CA LYS A 343 -6.03 -11.50 -19.67
C LYS A 343 -6.97 -12.04 -20.76
N ASN A 344 -6.65 -13.19 -21.34
CA ASN A 344 -7.44 -13.81 -22.39
C ASN A 344 -7.31 -15.34 -22.32
N GLY A 345 -8.40 -16.06 -22.57
CA GLY A 345 -8.45 -17.52 -22.44
C GLY A 345 -8.58 -18.00 -20.99
N TYR A 346 -8.22 -19.26 -20.75
CA TYR A 346 -8.34 -19.90 -19.45
C TYR A 346 -7.41 -19.27 -18.40
N GLN A 347 -7.93 -19.00 -17.20
CA GLN A 347 -7.22 -18.35 -16.10
C GLN A 347 -7.44 -19.08 -14.78
N THR A 348 -6.41 -19.02 -13.95
CA THR A 348 -6.47 -19.24 -12.51
C THR A 348 -6.24 -17.92 -11.79
N GLU A 349 -7.10 -17.63 -10.82
CA GLU A 349 -6.94 -16.50 -9.90
C GLU A 349 -6.84 -17.01 -8.48
N LEU A 350 -5.97 -16.40 -7.69
CA LEU A 350 -5.86 -16.69 -6.26
C LEU A 350 -6.86 -15.83 -5.51
N HIS A 351 -7.47 -16.37 -4.47
CA HIS A 351 -8.23 -15.55 -3.53
C HIS A 351 -7.32 -14.57 -2.79
N GLU A 352 -7.86 -13.44 -2.34
CA GLU A 352 -7.07 -12.41 -1.64
C GLU A 352 -6.44 -12.92 -0.33
N THR A 353 -7.08 -13.92 0.29
CA THR A 353 -6.59 -14.59 1.50
C THR A 353 -5.86 -15.90 1.20
N PHE A 354 -5.33 -16.10 -0.02
CA PHE A 354 -4.54 -17.29 -0.33
C PHE A 354 -3.32 -17.40 0.59
N LEU A 355 -3.33 -18.42 1.45
CA LEU A 355 -2.30 -18.70 2.45
C LEU A 355 -1.94 -20.19 2.41
N ASN A 356 -0.83 -20.56 3.04
CA ASN A 356 -0.40 -21.96 3.11
C ASN A 356 -1.47 -22.85 3.75
N ASP A 357 -2.13 -22.35 4.80
CA ASP A 357 -3.14 -23.08 5.58
C ASP A 357 -4.41 -23.41 4.80
N TYR A 358 -4.80 -22.55 3.86
CA TYR A 358 -5.99 -22.72 3.04
C TYR A 358 -5.85 -21.98 1.72
N GLN A 359 -6.12 -22.70 0.65
CA GLN A 359 -5.80 -22.23 -0.69
C GLN A 359 -7.06 -22.24 -1.52
N ILE A 360 -7.55 -21.05 -1.84
CA ILE A 360 -8.71 -20.88 -2.71
C ILE A 360 -8.26 -20.31 -4.05
N ILE A 361 -8.68 -20.99 -5.11
CA ILE A 361 -8.48 -20.52 -6.48
C ILE A 361 -9.81 -20.45 -7.22
N TYR A 362 -9.88 -19.49 -8.14
CA TYR A 362 -10.95 -19.35 -9.10
C TYR A 362 -10.43 -19.74 -10.47
N VAL A 363 -11.18 -20.57 -11.17
CA VAL A 363 -10.75 -21.10 -12.45
C VAL A 363 -11.85 -20.90 -13.48
N GLY A 364 -11.54 -20.21 -14.57
CA GLY A 364 -12.52 -19.91 -15.61
C GLY A 364 -11.87 -19.28 -16.83
N SER A 365 -12.64 -18.56 -17.63
CA SER A 365 -12.13 -17.93 -18.85
C SER A 365 -12.30 -16.43 -18.85
N TYR A 366 -11.39 -15.78 -19.55
CA TYR A 366 -11.44 -14.37 -19.91
C TYR A 366 -11.58 -14.24 -21.42
N ASN A 367 -12.32 -13.23 -21.86
CA ASN A 367 -12.35 -12.75 -23.24
C ASN A 367 -11.99 -11.26 -23.23
N ASP A 368 -10.79 -10.92 -23.72
CA ASP A 368 -10.26 -9.55 -23.75
C ASP A 368 -10.41 -8.78 -22.43
N GLY A 369 -10.02 -9.41 -21.32
CA GLY A 369 -10.02 -8.77 -20.00
C GLY A 369 -11.36 -8.82 -19.29
N ILE A 370 -12.41 -9.36 -19.92
CA ILE A 370 -13.72 -9.56 -19.33
C ILE A 370 -13.86 -11.03 -18.92
N LYS A 371 -14.21 -11.30 -17.66
CA LYS A 371 -14.54 -12.66 -17.19
C LYS A 371 -15.76 -13.18 -17.96
N SER A 372 -15.73 -14.42 -18.41
CA SER A 372 -16.85 -14.98 -19.17
C SER A 372 -17.07 -16.46 -18.84
N GLY A 373 -18.28 -16.93 -19.11
CA GLY A 373 -18.64 -18.35 -18.97
C GLY A 373 -18.67 -18.84 -17.52
N GLN A 374 -18.48 -20.14 -17.35
CA GLN A 374 -18.47 -20.80 -16.05
C GLN A 374 -17.12 -20.61 -15.33
N TRP A 375 -17.20 -20.35 -14.04
CA TRP A 375 -16.07 -20.21 -13.14
C TRP A 375 -16.23 -21.17 -11.98
N GLU A 376 -15.22 -22.00 -11.75
CA GLU A 376 -15.14 -22.93 -10.63
C GLU A 376 -14.41 -22.27 -9.47
N ILE A 377 -14.87 -22.55 -8.26
CA ILE A 377 -14.20 -22.19 -7.01
C ILE A 377 -13.63 -23.48 -6.46
N LYS A 378 -12.30 -23.53 -6.32
CA LYS A 378 -11.61 -24.69 -5.80
C LYS A 378 -10.87 -24.34 -4.54
N TYR A 379 -10.78 -25.32 -3.65
CA TYR A 379 -10.19 -25.22 -2.34
C TYR A 379 -9.27 -26.41 -2.09
N ARG A 380 -8.16 -26.18 -1.37
CA ARG A 380 -7.37 -27.26 -0.78
C ARG A 380 -6.84 -26.85 0.58
N GLU A 381 -6.70 -27.85 1.45
CA GLU A 381 -6.06 -27.71 2.77
C GLU A 381 -4.54 -27.81 2.65
N SER A 382 -3.82 -27.34 3.67
CA SER A 382 -2.37 -27.15 3.63
C SER A 382 -1.50 -28.36 3.35
N ASN A 383 -2.05 -29.57 3.30
CA ASN A 383 -1.28 -30.80 3.08
C ASN A 383 -1.86 -31.69 1.97
N THR A 384 -2.88 -31.21 1.24
CA THR A 384 -3.50 -31.99 0.15
C THR A 384 -2.96 -31.50 -1.18
N GLU A 385 -2.54 -32.43 -2.06
CA GLU A 385 -2.02 -32.07 -3.38
C GLU A 385 -3.13 -31.52 -4.29
N GLU A 386 -4.33 -32.09 -4.20
CA GLU A 386 -5.44 -31.81 -5.10
C GLU A 386 -6.39 -30.72 -4.59
N PHE A 387 -6.85 -29.89 -5.53
CA PHE A 387 -7.92 -28.92 -5.32
C PHE A 387 -9.29 -29.57 -5.50
N ILE A 388 -10.14 -29.48 -4.49
CA ILE A 388 -11.55 -29.89 -4.56
C ILE A 388 -12.42 -28.73 -5.02
N LYS A 389 -13.43 -29.01 -5.85
CA LYS A 389 -14.41 -28.00 -6.27
C LYS A 389 -15.42 -27.79 -5.15
N ILE A 390 -15.47 -26.57 -4.61
CA ILE A 390 -16.38 -26.18 -3.53
C ILE A 390 -17.51 -25.27 -4.01
N GLY A 391 -17.42 -24.77 -5.23
CA GLY A 391 -18.50 -23.99 -5.80
C GLY A 391 -18.27 -23.62 -7.26
N GLU A 392 -19.24 -22.89 -7.81
CA GLU A 392 -19.17 -22.34 -9.16
C GLU A 392 -20.10 -21.15 -9.33
N GLY A 393 -19.96 -20.49 -10.47
CA GLY A 393 -20.90 -19.48 -10.94
C GLY A 393 -20.67 -19.15 -12.41
N GLN A 394 -21.50 -18.29 -12.99
CA GLN A 394 -21.39 -17.87 -14.39
C GLN A 394 -21.29 -16.36 -14.56
N TYR A 395 -20.44 -15.92 -15.47
CA TYR A 395 -20.40 -14.53 -15.94
C TYR A 395 -21.12 -14.43 -17.30
N ASP A 396 -21.80 -13.30 -17.51
CA ASP A 396 -22.31 -12.93 -18.83
C ASP A 396 -21.22 -12.32 -19.74
N GLU A 397 -21.60 -11.90 -20.95
CA GLU A 397 -20.69 -11.32 -21.93
C GLU A 397 -20.12 -9.96 -21.52
N LYS A 398 -20.73 -9.30 -20.52
CA LYS A 398 -20.26 -8.02 -19.95
C LYS A 398 -19.39 -8.25 -18.71
N GLY A 399 -19.15 -9.50 -18.31
CA GLY A 399 -18.40 -9.83 -17.10
C GLY A 399 -19.16 -9.62 -15.81
N LEU A 400 -20.49 -9.59 -15.87
CA LEU A 400 -21.35 -9.51 -14.69
C LEU A 400 -21.75 -10.90 -14.24
N LYS A 401 -21.74 -11.14 -12.92
CA LYS A 401 -22.21 -12.40 -12.34
C LYS A 401 -23.68 -12.61 -12.73
N LYS A 402 -24.04 -13.84 -13.10
CA LYS A 402 -25.42 -14.24 -13.41
C LYS A 402 -25.71 -15.65 -12.89
N GLY A 403 -27.00 -15.91 -12.63
CA GLY A 403 -27.46 -17.22 -12.18
C GLY A 403 -27.07 -17.51 -10.73
N ILE A 404 -27.09 -18.79 -10.36
CA ILE A 404 -26.69 -19.22 -9.02
C ILE A 404 -25.18 -19.03 -8.89
N TRP A 405 -24.76 -18.40 -7.80
CA TRP A 405 -23.37 -18.10 -7.51
C TRP A 405 -23.02 -18.47 -6.07
N ILE A 406 -21.80 -18.94 -5.85
CA ILE A 406 -21.23 -19.17 -4.52
C ILE A 406 -20.22 -18.06 -4.23
N ASP A 407 -20.51 -17.26 -3.21
CA ASP A 407 -19.59 -16.26 -2.67
C ASP A 407 -18.84 -16.84 -1.47
N ILE A 408 -17.52 -16.71 -1.47
CA ILE A 408 -16.67 -17.04 -0.33
C ILE A 408 -16.69 -15.86 0.63
N ASP A 409 -16.79 -16.13 1.94
CA ASP A 409 -16.70 -15.09 2.96
C ASP A 409 -15.30 -14.47 3.02
N ASP A 410 -15.19 -13.16 3.27
CA ASP A 410 -13.90 -12.47 3.38
C ASP A 410 -13.05 -13.03 4.55
N ASP A 411 -13.70 -13.61 5.56
CA ASP A 411 -13.09 -14.29 6.71
C ASP A 411 -13.00 -15.81 6.51
N PHE A 412 -13.10 -16.32 5.26
CA PHE A 412 -12.96 -17.74 4.98
C PHE A 412 -11.56 -18.25 5.37
N HIS A 413 -11.52 -19.26 6.24
CA HIS A 413 -10.31 -19.97 6.66
C HIS A 413 -10.67 -21.36 7.23
N ASN A 414 -9.69 -22.16 7.65
CA ASN A 414 -9.92 -23.53 8.13
C ASN A 414 -10.95 -23.67 9.27
N TYR A 415 -11.06 -22.66 10.16
CA TYR A 415 -12.05 -22.63 11.24
C TYR A 415 -13.35 -21.87 10.93
N ASN A 416 -13.47 -21.31 9.72
CA ASN A 416 -14.64 -20.55 9.26
C ASN A 416 -14.78 -20.80 7.77
N LYS A 417 -15.38 -21.93 7.39
CA LYS A 417 -15.54 -22.30 5.99
C LYS A 417 -16.91 -21.87 5.46
N GLN A 418 -17.36 -20.68 5.86
CA GLN A 418 -18.65 -20.15 5.47
C GLN A 418 -18.63 -19.64 4.02
N MET A 419 -19.66 -20.01 3.27
CA MET A 419 -19.91 -19.55 1.92
C MET A 419 -21.38 -19.20 1.78
N THR A 420 -21.68 -18.25 0.90
CA THR A 420 -23.05 -17.80 0.66
C THR A 420 -23.48 -18.18 -0.75
N ILE A 421 -24.65 -18.80 -0.87
CA ILE A 421 -25.24 -19.18 -2.16
C ILE A 421 -26.44 -18.29 -2.44
N GLY A 422 -26.48 -17.68 -3.64
CA GLY A 422 -27.61 -16.83 -4.03
C GLY A 422 -27.70 -16.63 -5.54
N LEU A 423 -28.77 -15.95 -5.96
CA LEU A 423 -29.01 -15.63 -7.36
C LEU A 423 -28.43 -14.25 -7.70
N TYR A 424 -27.74 -14.16 -8.82
CA TYR A 424 -27.30 -12.91 -9.42
C TYR A 424 -28.06 -12.63 -10.72
N ILE A 425 -28.52 -11.38 -10.90
CA ILE A 425 -29.12 -10.89 -12.14
C ILE A 425 -28.34 -9.63 -12.54
N SER A 426 -27.64 -9.70 -13.68
CA SER A 426 -26.83 -8.58 -14.20
C SER A 426 -25.82 -8.03 -13.18
N GLY A 427 -25.17 -8.92 -12.42
CA GLY A 427 -24.17 -8.56 -11.42
C GLY A 427 -24.72 -8.15 -10.06
N GLU A 428 -26.04 -8.01 -9.91
CA GLU A 428 -26.68 -7.65 -8.64
C GLU A 428 -27.22 -8.88 -7.91
N LYS A 429 -27.08 -8.89 -6.58
CA LYS A 429 -27.69 -9.91 -5.71
C LYS A 429 -29.21 -9.81 -5.80
N SER A 430 -29.87 -10.93 -6.06
CA SER A 430 -31.32 -11.03 -6.18
C SER A 430 -31.85 -12.17 -5.32
N GLY A 431 -32.97 -11.94 -4.61
CA GLY A 431 -33.59 -12.94 -3.74
C GLY A 431 -32.85 -13.17 -2.41
N GLN A 432 -33.14 -14.32 -1.79
CA GLN A 432 -32.52 -14.71 -0.51
C GLN A 432 -31.17 -15.38 -0.74
N PHE A 433 -30.20 -15.06 0.12
CA PHE A 433 -28.87 -15.65 0.14
C PHE A 433 -28.78 -16.60 1.34
N ILE A 434 -28.31 -17.83 1.09
CA ILE A 434 -28.22 -18.88 2.10
C ILE A 434 -26.75 -19.09 2.44
N THR A 435 -26.38 -18.86 3.71
CA THR A 435 -25.06 -19.20 4.23
C THR A 435 -24.99 -20.69 4.51
N LYS A 436 -23.91 -21.34 4.05
CA LYS A 436 -23.57 -22.73 4.33
C LYS A 436 -22.14 -22.82 4.83
N GLU A 437 -21.88 -23.81 5.66
CA GLU A 437 -20.54 -24.20 6.05
C GLU A 437 -20.07 -25.33 5.12
N LEU A 438 -18.82 -25.28 4.65
CA LEU A 438 -18.20 -26.36 3.89
C LEU A 438 -17.88 -27.52 4.85
N GLU A 439 -18.56 -28.65 4.64
CA GLU A 439 -18.35 -29.90 5.40
C GLU A 439 -16.97 -30.54 5.15
#